data_AF-A0A6B1EU68-F1
#
_entry.id   AF-A0A6B1EU68-F1
#
_cell.length_a   1.000
_cell.length_b   1.000
_cell.length_c   1.000
_cell.angle_alpha   90.00
_cell.angle_beta   90.00
_cell.angle_gamma   90.00
#
_symmetry.space_group_name_H-M   'P 1'
#
loop_
_entity.id
_entity.type
_entity.pdbx_description
1 polymer ?
#
loop_
_entity_poly.entity_id
_entity_poly.type
_entity_poly.pdbx_seq_one_letter_code
_entity_poly.pdbx_strand_id
1 'polypeptide(L)'
;MRESVELVIRSVHLIAAIIWFGGVFFSAFIATPILQRNLSTEDLLAVHNRFRTWIRLMIHVLLTTGAMAFFIVAWNNGFFAQQSGSDFKTYMLTFVAKLAAFGVMALFWGVYSSLYRRHLEGTPPDSDAHLNQSPYINVWKWLTLVAGLIVFVLALLVKH
;
A
#
# COMPACT_ATOMS: atom_id res chain seq x y z
N MET A 1 24.52 18.74 -0.85
CA MET A 1 23.31 18.91 -1.68
C MET A 1 22.68 17.56 -2.07
N ARG A 2 23.43 16.61 -2.68
CA ARG A 2 22.89 15.30 -3.07
C ARG A 2 22.33 14.47 -1.90
N GLU A 3 23.04 14.42 -0.79
CA GLU A 3 22.60 13.70 0.43
C GLU A 3 21.33 14.31 1.04
N SER A 4 21.20 15.63 1.04
CA SER A 4 20.01 16.33 1.53
C SER A 4 18.78 16.00 0.68
N VAL A 5 18.92 15.92 -0.65
CA VAL A 5 17.84 15.53 -1.57
C VAL A 5 17.46 14.06 -1.36
N GLU A 6 18.45 13.18 -1.21
CA GLU A 6 18.23 11.76 -0.90
C GLU A 6 17.45 11.59 0.42
N LEU A 7 17.83 12.32 1.47
CA LEU A 7 17.15 12.30 2.77
C LEU A 7 15.69 12.76 2.65
N VAL A 8 15.43 13.84 1.90
CA VAL A 8 14.07 14.34 1.67
C VAL A 8 13.22 13.30 0.96
N ILE A 9 13.73 12.71 -0.13
CA ILE A 9 12.98 11.70 -0.90
C ILE A 9 12.70 10.46 -0.04
N ARG A 10 13.68 9.99 0.73
CA ARG A 10 13.48 8.87 1.68
C ARG A 10 12.45 9.20 2.75
N SER A 11 12.46 10.43 3.26
CA SER A 11 11.48 10.88 4.26
C SER A 11 10.07 10.94 3.69
N VAL A 12 9.90 11.50 2.48
CA VAL A 12 8.60 11.52 1.79
C VAL A 12 8.13 10.10 1.49
N HIS A 13 9.02 9.22 1.04
CA HIS A 13 8.70 7.80 0.79
C HIS A 13 8.22 7.12 2.08
N LEU A 14 8.91 7.31 3.19
CA LEU A 14 8.55 6.74 4.49
C LEU A 14 7.20 7.25 4.99
N ILE A 15 6.95 8.56 4.89
CA ILE A 15 5.66 9.15 5.27
C ILE A 15 4.54 8.57 4.41
N ALA A 16 4.74 8.50 3.10
CA ALA A 16 3.77 7.89 2.19
C ALA A 16 3.52 6.41 2.52
N ALA A 17 4.55 5.67 2.93
CA ALA A 17 4.44 4.26 3.32
C ALA A 17 3.60 4.11 4.59
N ILE A 18 3.81 4.97 5.60
CA ILE A 18 3.04 4.98 6.84
C ILE A 18 1.57 5.32 6.56
N ILE A 19 1.31 6.38 5.79
CA ILE A 19 -0.07 6.78 5.44
C ILE A 19 -0.74 5.69 4.62
N TRP A 20 -0.03 5.06 3.69
CA TRP A 20 -0.59 3.99 2.87
C TRP A 20 -0.91 2.74 3.68
N PHE A 21 0.08 2.14 4.34
CA PHE A 21 -0.11 0.91 5.10
C PHE A 21 -1.05 1.13 6.29
N GLY A 22 -0.82 2.18 7.08
CA GLY A 22 -1.65 2.56 8.21
C GLY A 22 -3.06 2.94 7.76
N GLY A 23 -3.22 3.67 6.65
CA GLY A 23 -4.51 4.03 6.10
C GLY A 23 -5.30 2.83 5.59
N VAL A 24 -4.65 1.88 4.91
CA VAL A 24 -5.28 0.61 4.52
C VAL A 24 -5.76 -0.15 5.75
N PHE A 25 -4.89 -0.35 6.74
CA PHE A 25 -5.23 -1.05 7.98
C PHE A 25 -6.39 -0.37 8.72
N PHE A 26 -6.26 0.93 8.98
CA PHE A 26 -7.28 1.74 9.64
C PHE A 26 -8.61 1.67 8.89
N SER A 27 -8.60 1.85 7.56
CA SER A 27 -9.81 1.82 6.76
C SER A 27 -10.52 0.47 6.82
N ALA A 28 -9.79 -0.64 6.69
CA ALA A 28 -10.37 -1.97 6.53
C ALA A 28 -10.79 -2.62 7.86
N PHE A 29 -10.06 -2.35 8.94
CA PHE A 29 -10.24 -3.03 10.24
C PHE A 29 -10.86 -2.15 11.33
N ILE A 30 -10.81 -0.82 11.18
CA ILE A 30 -11.30 0.11 12.21
C ILE A 30 -12.46 0.95 11.66
N ALA A 31 -12.19 1.78 10.65
CA ALA A 31 -13.18 2.72 10.14
C ALA A 31 -14.37 2.00 9.50
N THR A 32 -14.13 1.06 8.57
CA THR A 32 -15.21 0.39 7.84
C THR A 32 -16.18 -0.36 8.77
N PRO A 33 -15.73 -1.19 9.73
CA PRO A 33 -16.65 -1.85 10.67
C PRO A 33 -17.45 -0.90 11.56
N ILE A 34 -16.87 0.24 11.96
CA ILE A 34 -17.57 1.25 12.77
C ILE A 34 -18.61 1.98 11.91
N LEU A 35 -18.21 2.43 10.72
CA LEU A 35 -19.07 3.21 9.82
C LEU A 35 -20.24 2.38 9.30
N GLN A 36 -20.03 1.10 9.02
CA GLN A 36 -21.10 0.16 8.63
C GLN A 36 -22.26 0.10 9.61
N ARG A 37 -22.02 0.34 10.91
CA ARG A 37 -23.09 0.27 11.92
C ARG A 37 -23.86 1.58 12.07
N ASN A 38 -23.35 2.67 11.52
CA ASN A 38 -23.83 4.03 11.82
C ASN A 38 -24.23 4.82 10.56
N LEU A 39 -23.87 4.36 9.37
CA LEU A 39 -24.10 5.06 8.11
C LEU A 39 -24.95 4.23 7.15
N SER A 40 -25.70 4.93 6.32
CA SER A 40 -26.38 4.35 5.16
C SER A 40 -25.37 3.74 4.17
N THR A 41 -25.81 2.81 3.33
CA THR A 41 -24.98 2.20 2.28
C THR A 41 -24.41 3.25 1.31
N GLU A 42 -25.16 4.31 1.01
CA GLU A 42 -24.73 5.40 0.11
C GLU A 42 -23.60 6.23 0.72
N ASP A 43 -23.74 6.64 1.98
CA ASP A 43 -22.71 7.41 2.69
C ASP A 43 -21.44 6.58 2.88
N LEU A 44 -21.60 5.29 3.20
CA LEU A 44 -20.50 4.35 3.34
C LEU A 44 -19.73 4.17 2.02
N LEU A 45 -20.43 4.09 0.89
CA LEU A 45 -19.83 4.03 -0.44
C LEU A 45 -19.06 5.33 -0.76
N ALA A 46 -19.64 6.50 -0.44
CA ALA A 46 -18.98 7.78 -0.63
C ALA A 46 -17.69 7.89 0.19
N VAL A 47 -17.73 7.49 1.46
CA VAL A 47 -16.55 7.47 2.35
C VAL A 47 -15.50 6.49 1.83
N HIS A 48 -15.89 5.26 1.46
CA HIS A 48 -14.97 4.27 0.89
C HIS A 48 -14.28 4.78 -0.38
N ASN A 49 -15.00 5.45 -1.27
CA ASN A 49 -14.44 6.04 -2.50
C ASN A 49 -13.44 7.17 -2.22
N ARG A 50 -13.70 8.00 -1.20
CA ARG A 50 -12.74 9.02 -0.74
C ARG A 50 -11.47 8.37 -0.22
N PHE A 51 -11.57 7.38 0.66
CA PHE A 51 -10.41 6.63 1.16
C PHE A 51 -9.62 5.98 0.02
N ARG A 52 -10.31 5.30 -0.91
CA ARG A 52 -9.69 4.64 -2.06
C ARG A 52 -8.88 5.62 -2.92
N THR A 53 -9.37 6.85 -3.07
CA THR A 53 -8.67 7.91 -3.82
C THR A 53 -7.37 8.31 -3.14
N TRP A 54 -7.41 8.55 -1.82
CA TRP A 54 -6.21 8.88 -1.03
C TRP A 54 -5.19 7.75 -1.01
N ILE A 55 -5.62 6.51 -0.81
CA ILE A 55 -4.73 5.33 -0.83
C ILE A 55 -4.09 5.15 -2.20
N ARG A 56 -4.85 5.32 -3.30
CA ARG A 56 -4.29 5.32 -4.65
C ARG A 56 -3.25 6.42 -4.84
N LEU A 57 -3.50 7.63 -4.35
CA LEU A 57 -2.54 8.72 -4.46
C LEU A 57 -1.24 8.37 -3.72
N MET A 58 -1.33 7.78 -2.53
CA MET A 58 -0.14 7.31 -1.80
C MET A 58 0.63 6.21 -2.53
N ILE A 59 -0.05 5.27 -3.23
CA ILE A 59 0.60 4.27 -4.08
C ILE A 59 1.45 4.96 -5.17
N HIS A 60 0.93 6.00 -5.81
CA HIS A 60 1.68 6.73 -6.85
C HIS A 60 2.90 7.43 -6.24
N VAL A 61 2.71 8.12 -5.10
CA VAL A 61 3.82 8.76 -4.38
C VAL A 61 4.89 7.73 -4.01
N LEU A 62 4.51 6.55 -3.52
CA LEU A 62 5.43 5.47 -3.17
C LEU A 62 6.20 4.93 -4.36
N LEU A 63 5.54 4.70 -5.49
CA LEU A 63 6.20 4.24 -6.71
C LEU A 63 7.18 5.30 -7.24
N THR A 64 6.77 6.56 -7.32
CA THR A 64 7.62 7.65 -7.79
C THR A 64 8.82 7.86 -6.87
N THR A 65 8.59 8.01 -5.57
CA THR A 65 9.68 8.24 -4.60
C THR A 65 10.58 7.01 -4.43
N GLY A 66 10.03 5.80 -4.54
CA GLY A 66 10.79 4.56 -4.52
C GLY A 66 11.71 4.41 -5.73
N ALA A 67 11.21 4.74 -6.94
CA ALA A 67 12.01 4.78 -8.15
C ALA A 67 13.10 5.87 -8.07
N MET A 68 12.75 7.09 -7.62
CA MET A 68 13.71 8.17 -7.44
C MET A 68 14.81 7.80 -6.44
N ALA A 69 14.45 7.24 -5.28
CA ALA A 69 15.41 6.77 -4.29
C ALA A 69 16.31 5.68 -4.88
N PHE A 70 15.76 4.76 -5.67
CA PHE A 70 16.53 3.73 -6.33
C PHE A 70 17.61 4.32 -7.26
N PHE A 71 17.23 5.28 -8.11
CA PHE A 71 18.15 5.93 -9.05
C PHE A 71 19.21 6.78 -8.34
N ILE A 72 18.82 7.56 -7.33
CA ILE A 72 19.74 8.43 -6.59
C ILE A 72 20.77 7.59 -5.83
N VAL A 73 20.35 6.51 -5.18
CA VAL A 73 21.25 5.62 -4.45
C VAL A 73 22.17 4.87 -5.42
N ALA A 74 21.66 4.39 -6.55
CA ALA A 74 22.49 3.75 -7.56
C ALA A 74 23.53 4.71 -8.19
N TRP A 75 23.14 5.96 -8.40
CA TRP A 75 24.02 7.02 -8.89
C TRP A 75 25.10 7.40 -7.86
N ASN A 76 24.71 7.60 -6.60
CA ASN A 76 25.63 7.98 -5.52
C ASN A 76 26.65 6.89 -5.19
N ASN A 77 26.27 5.62 -5.34
CA ASN A 77 27.19 4.48 -5.17
C ASN A 77 27.96 4.10 -6.46
N GLY A 78 27.81 4.86 -7.55
CA GLY A 78 28.56 4.63 -8.79
C GLY A 78 28.18 3.35 -9.55
N PHE A 79 27.05 2.72 -9.22
CA PHE A 79 26.63 1.45 -9.83
C PHE A 79 26.37 1.53 -11.34
N PHE A 80 26.10 2.71 -11.88
CA PHE A 80 25.96 2.92 -13.32
C PHE A 80 27.28 3.13 -14.07
N ALA A 81 28.37 3.46 -13.36
CA ALA A 81 29.66 3.79 -13.94
C ALA A 81 30.70 2.68 -13.76
N GLN A 82 30.57 1.85 -12.73
CA GLN A 82 31.44 0.69 -12.49
C GLN A 82 30.78 -0.61 -12.99
N GLN A 83 31.61 -1.46 -13.60
CA GLN A 83 31.24 -2.78 -14.11
C GLN A 83 30.46 -3.56 -13.04
N SER A 84 29.29 -4.09 -13.42
CA SER A 84 28.28 -4.71 -12.53
C SER A 84 28.85 -5.83 -11.65
N GLY A 85 29.36 -5.47 -10.46
CA GLY A 85 29.83 -6.40 -9.43
C GLY A 85 28.67 -7.10 -8.69
N SER A 86 29.02 -7.92 -7.71
CA SER A 86 28.06 -8.59 -6.81
C SER A 86 27.11 -7.60 -6.12
N ASP A 87 27.60 -6.40 -5.80
CA ASP A 87 26.88 -5.44 -4.96
C ASP A 87 25.68 -4.83 -5.70
N PHE A 88 25.83 -4.55 -7.00
CA PHE A 88 24.72 -4.08 -7.83
C PHE A 88 23.65 -5.17 -8.00
N LYS A 89 24.05 -6.45 -8.13
CA LYS A 89 23.09 -7.57 -8.23
C LYS A 89 22.29 -7.72 -6.94
N THR A 90 22.95 -7.67 -5.79
CA THR A 90 22.29 -7.73 -4.47
C THR A 90 21.35 -6.54 -4.25
N TYR A 91 21.80 -5.34 -4.63
CA TYR A 91 20.98 -4.13 -4.58
C TYR A 91 19.73 -4.23 -5.46
N MET A 92 19.90 -4.67 -6.71
CA MET A 92 18.78 -4.87 -7.64
C MET A 92 17.81 -5.94 -7.16
N LEU A 93 18.32 -7.08 -6.68
CA LEU A 93 17.50 -8.15 -6.10
C LEU A 93 16.66 -7.62 -4.93
N THR A 94 17.29 -6.86 -4.03
CA THR A 94 16.61 -6.24 -2.88
C THR A 94 15.53 -5.26 -3.32
N PHE A 95 15.80 -4.44 -4.33
CA PHE A 95 14.82 -3.51 -4.89
C PHE A 95 13.63 -4.25 -5.52
N VAL A 96 13.89 -5.26 -6.34
CA VAL A 96 12.84 -6.08 -6.98
C VAL A 96 12.01 -6.81 -5.92
N ALA A 97 12.64 -7.38 -4.89
CA ALA A 97 11.93 -8.04 -3.79
C ALA A 97 11.00 -7.08 -3.04
N LYS A 98 11.47 -5.86 -2.72
CA LYS A 98 10.64 -4.81 -2.10
C LYS A 98 9.48 -4.40 -3.00
N LEU A 99 9.75 -4.19 -4.29
CA LEU A 99 8.72 -3.82 -5.26
C LEU A 99 7.67 -4.92 -5.44
N ALA A 100 8.10 -6.18 -5.48
CA ALA A 100 7.20 -7.33 -5.58
C ALA A 100 6.31 -7.46 -4.34
N ALA A 101 6.89 -7.34 -3.13
CA ALA A 101 6.15 -7.40 -1.88
C ALA A 101 5.11 -6.25 -1.79
N PHE A 102 5.53 -5.03 -2.15
CA PHE A 102 4.62 -3.88 -2.26
C PHE A 102 3.51 -4.13 -3.29
N GLY A 103 3.85 -4.64 -4.47
CA GLY A 103 2.91 -4.93 -5.55
C GLY A 103 1.86 -5.97 -5.17
N VAL A 104 2.25 -7.03 -4.48
CA VAL A 104 1.33 -8.06 -3.96
C VAL A 104 0.36 -7.45 -2.95
N MET A 105 0.85 -6.66 -2.00
CA MET A 105 -0.01 -5.98 -1.02
C MET A 105 -0.98 -5.01 -1.70
N ALA A 106 -0.49 -4.20 -2.66
CA ALA A 106 -1.33 -3.27 -3.42
C ALA A 106 -2.40 -3.99 -4.25
N LEU A 107 -2.06 -5.15 -4.83
CA LEU A 107 -3.00 -5.99 -5.57
C LEU A 107 -4.08 -6.55 -4.65
N PHE A 108 -3.71 -7.16 -3.52
CA PHE A 108 -4.69 -7.68 -2.57
C PHE A 108 -5.63 -6.59 -2.06
N TRP A 109 -5.08 -5.42 -1.72
CA TRP A 109 -5.89 -4.28 -1.33
C TRP A 109 -6.81 -3.81 -2.46
N GLY A 110 -6.32 -3.74 -3.69
CA GLY A 110 -7.10 -3.36 -4.86
C GLY A 110 -8.29 -4.29 -5.12
N VAL A 111 -8.05 -5.60 -5.01
CA VAL A 111 -9.10 -6.63 -5.13
C VAL A 111 -10.12 -6.49 -3.99
N TYR A 112 -9.66 -6.43 -2.73
CA TYR A 112 -10.53 -6.18 -1.57
C TYR A 112 -11.39 -4.93 -1.76
N SER A 113 -10.77 -3.79 -2.08
CA SER A 113 -11.44 -2.50 -2.23
C SER A 113 -12.48 -2.52 -3.36
N SER A 114 -12.18 -3.20 -4.47
CA SER A 114 -13.10 -3.34 -5.60
C SER A 114 -14.29 -4.23 -5.28
N LEU A 115 -14.06 -5.39 -4.64
CA LEU A 115 -15.13 -6.30 -4.24
C LEU A 115 -16.03 -5.66 -3.19
N TYR A 116 -15.45 -4.97 -2.22
CA TYR A 116 -16.20 -4.26 -1.19
C TYR A 116 -17.05 -3.13 -1.78
N ARG A 117 -16.49 -2.34 -2.72
CA ARG A 117 -17.25 -1.31 -3.43
C ARG A 117 -18.43 -1.89 -4.20
N ARG A 118 -18.21 -2.98 -4.94
CA ARG A 118 -19.26 -3.66 -5.71
C ARG A 118 -20.36 -4.23 -4.81
N HIS A 119 -19.99 -4.71 -3.61
CA HIS A 119 -20.96 -5.16 -2.62
C HIS A 119 -21.84 -4.01 -2.13
N LEU A 120 -21.27 -2.84 -1.85
CA LEU A 120 -22.05 -1.65 -1.49
C LEU A 120 -22.96 -1.18 -2.63
N GLU A 121 -22.47 -1.15 -3.87
CA GLU A 121 -23.27 -0.78 -5.05
C GLU A 121 -24.45 -1.73 -5.31
N GLY A 122 -24.32 -3.00 -4.94
CA GLY A 122 -25.36 -4.02 -5.11
C GLY A 122 -26.32 -4.17 -3.93
N THR A 123 -26.09 -3.46 -2.82
CA THR A 123 -26.91 -3.58 -1.61
C THR A 123 -27.96 -2.46 -1.57
N PRO A 124 -29.26 -2.76 -1.33
CA PRO A 124 -30.27 -1.72 -1.19
C PRO A 124 -29.94 -0.75 -0.04
N PRO A 125 -30.31 0.55 -0.15
CA PRO A 125 -29.93 1.57 0.83
C PRO A 125 -30.41 1.25 2.27
N ASP A 126 -31.60 0.65 2.40
CA ASP A 126 -32.25 0.35 3.68
C ASP A 126 -32.06 -1.11 4.14
N SER A 127 -31.17 -1.87 3.49
CA SER A 127 -30.97 -3.28 3.82
C SER A 127 -29.83 -3.46 4.81
N ASP A 128 -30.07 -4.16 5.92
CA ASP A 128 -29.04 -4.65 6.85
C ASP A 128 -28.04 -5.62 6.19
N ALA A 129 -28.24 -6.00 4.91
CA ALA A 129 -27.34 -6.86 4.16
C ALA A 129 -25.92 -6.29 4.00
N HIS A 130 -25.72 -4.97 4.18
CA HIS A 130 -24.38 -4.37 4.18
C HIS A 130 -23.54 -4.77 5.41
N LEU A 131 -24.19 -5.22 6.50
CA LEU A 131 -23.54 -5.78 7.69
C LEU A 131 -23.05 -7.21 7.43
N ASN A 132 -23.69 -7.93 6.52
CA ASN A 132 -23.40 -9.33 6.24
C ASN A 132 -22.44 -9.45 5.04
N GLN A 133 -21.21 -9.01 5.26
CA GLN A 133 -20.16 -9.06 4.24
C GLN A 133 -19.92 -10.50 3.77
N SER A 134 -19.86 -10.68 2.46
CA SER A 134 -19.49 -11.95 1.85
C SER A 134 -18.14 -12.46 2.40
N PRO A 135 -18.01 -13.76 2.75
CA PRO A 135 -16.76 -14.33 3.27
C PRO A 135 -15.59 -14.11 2.31
N TYR A 136 -15.85 -14.05 1.00
CA TYR A 136 -14.84 -13.76 -0.02
C TYR A 136 -14.17 -12.38 0.17
N ILE A 137 -14.93 -11.35 0.57
CA ILE A 137 -14.38 -10.00 0.83
C ILE A 137 -13.44 -10.04 2.03
N ASN A 138 -13.81 -10.80 3.07
CA ASN A 138 -12.98 -10.95 4.26
C ASN A 138 -11.66 -11.68 3.98
N VAL A 139 -11.63 -12.67 3.09
CA VAL A 139 -10.38 -13.34 2.69
C VAL A 139 -9.38 -12.33 2.13
N TRP A 140 -9.79 -11.50 1.18
CA TRP A 140 -8.90 -10.50 0.59
C TRP A 140 -8.44 -9.44 1.58
N LYS A 141 -9.32 -9.04 2.52
CA LYS A 141 -8.97 -8.15 3.63
C LYS A 141 -7.82 -8.70 4.47
N TRP A 142 -7.90 -9.98 4.84
CA TRP A 142 -6.85 -10.65 5.62
C TRP A 142 -5.58 -10.87 4.81
N LEU A 143 -5.69 -11.22 3.53
CA LEU A 143 -4.53 -11.34 2.64
C LEU A 143 -3.78 -10.02 2.52
N THR A 144 -4.46 -8.88 2.41
CA THR A 144 -3.82 -7.56 2.43
C THR A 144 -3.03 -7.33 3.72
N LEU A 145 -3.59 -7.69 4.87
CA LEU A 145 -2.92 -7.54 6.17
C LEU A 145 -1.67 -8.43 6.26
N VAL A 146 -1.79 -9.71 5.87
CA VAL A 146 -0.65 -10.64 5.87
C VAL A 146 0.44 -10.15 4.92
N ALA A 147 0.09 -9.73 3.71
CA ALA A 147 1.05 -9.19 2.75
C ALA A 147 1.75 -7.93 3.28
N GLY A 148 1.00 -7.04 3.93
CA GLY A 148 1.60 -5.84 4.51
C GLY A 148 2.48 -6.12 5.74
N LEU A 149 2.16 -7.15 6.55
CA LEU A 149 3.04 -7.63 7.60
C LEU A 149 4.34 -8.21 7.02
N ILE A 150 4.26 -8.96 5.92
CA ILE A 150 5.44 -9.46 5.20
C ILE A 150 6.29 -8.28 4.70
N VAL A 151 5.68 -7.26 4.08
CA VAL A 151 6.38 -6.03 3.66
C VAL A 151 7.09 -5.38 4.83
N PHE A 152 6.43 -5.29 6.00
CA PHE A 152 7.01 -4.70 7.20
C PHE A 152 8.19 -5.53 7.75
N VAL A 153 8.03 -6.85 7.83
CA VAL A 153 9.11 -7.77 8.24
C VAL A 153 10.29 -7.68 7.29
N LEU A 154 10.06 -7.68 5.97
CA LEU A 154 11.11 -7.49 4.97
C LEU A 154 11.80 -6.13 5.12
N ALA A 155 11.04 -5.06 5.41
CA ALA A 155 11.63 -3.74 5.65
C ALA A 155 12.52 -3.72 6.91
N LEU A 156 12.15 -4.45 7.96
CA LEU A 156 12.93 -4.57 9.19
C LEU A 156 14.18 -5.45 9.02
N LEU A 157 14.05 -6.56 8.30
CA LEU A 157 15.15 -7.51 8.06
C LEU A 157 16.21 -6.95 7.10
N VAL A 158 15.89 -5.91 6.32
CA VAL A 158 16.87 -5.24 5.44
C VAL A 158 17.80 -4.27 6.21
N LYS A 159 17.83 -4.31 7.55
CA LYS A 159 19.03 -3.88 8.29
C LYS A 159 20.07 -5.00 8.26
N HIS A 160 20.90 -4.99 7.22
CA HIS A 160 22.31 -5.40 7.17
C HIS A 160 22.76 -5.43 5.70
#